data_AF-A0A6M0F1C2-F1
#
_entry.id   AF-A0A6M0F1C2-F1
#
_cell.length_a   1.000
_cell.length_b   1.000
_cell.length_c   1.000
_cell.angle_alpha   90.00
_cell.angle_beta   90.00
_cell.angle_gamma   90.00
#
_symmetry.space_group_name_H-M   'P 1'
#
loop_
_entity.id
_entity.type
_entity.pdbx_description
1 polymer ?
#
loop_
_entity_poly.entity_id
_entity_poly.type
_entity_poly.pdbx_seq_one_letter_code
_entity_poly.pdbx_strand_id
1 'polypeptide(L)'
;MAIITGTNFNDNNTVNGVPLFFRPALIGTINDDIINGLAGDDWIVGGFGFDTMDGGDGIDTLDNRFFNNAYRLNMVTGATNLLGETAINFEHVFTGSGDDVIIGTADDNYIDTGAGDDTVNAGAGADTIVGREGNDSLNGEAGDDTILGGTGNDNLDGGAGTDSIFGGLGDDTLSQNFGGPNELLDGGAGTDTADWSYSTADWTISLVTNTADIGAITFANLVSIENVIGAGGNDTITGNNLDNVLAGGAGNDDINGGAGNDVLLGGVGDDNLDGGAGTDSIFGGLGDDTLSQNFGGPNELLDGGAGTDTADWSYSTADWTISLVTNTADIGAITFANLVSIENVVGAAGNDDIMGNNLDNALNGGAGDDRIDGAEGDDTLLGSSGNDLLTGGLGDNYLNGTDYLSQGTGERDRLRSDRMSNQDIFVLGERQDGFGRVFYNDQGNLDYAVIENFDLYNFAGDISDRIQLVGSSGPYSITNVNVGGVTGAGIRRSGDLIGIVEGINAFNLNLSDSTQFTYV
;
A
#
# COMPACT_ATOMS: atom_id res chain seq x y z
N MET A 1 35.65 39.24 -45.12
CA MET A 1 35.02 40.33 -45.89
C MET A 1 33.68 39.86 -46.40
N ALA A 2 32.59 40.21 -45.72
CA ALA A 2 31.20 40.27 -46.18
C ALA A 2 30.43 41.14 -45.18
N ILE A 3 29.45 41.90 -45.65
CA ILE A 3 28.77 43.05 -45.02
C ILE A 3 27.33 42.61 -44.63
N ILE A 4 26.74 43.14 -43.54
CA ILE A 4 25.41 43.85 -43.48
C ILE A 4 24.80 43.91 -42.05
N THR A 5 24.71 45.16 -41.56
CA THR A 5 23.73 45.91 -40.72
C THR A 5 22.94 45.31 -39.55
N GLY A 6 23.04 45.98 -38.38
CA GLY A 6 21.94 46.04 -37.37
C GLY A 6 22.39 46.24 -35.91
N THR A 7 22.36 47.50 -35.44
CA THR A 7 22.29 48.04 -34.03
C THR A 7 23.14 47.47 -32.88
N ASN A 8 24.02 48.36 -32.36
CA ASN A 8 24.81 48.39 -31.11
C ASN A 8 25.86 47.29 -30.88
N PHE A 9 27.11 47.62 -31.25
CA PHE A 9 28.32 46.79 -31.16
C PHE A 9 29.40 47.54 -30.36
N ASN A 10 29.49 47.39 -29.04
CA ASN A 10 30.61 47.94 -28.26
C ASN A 10 30.70 47.36 -26.84
N ASP A 11 30.92 46.06 -26.77
CA ASP A 11 31.03 45.21 -25.59
C ASP A 11 32.50 44.93 -25.19
N ASN A 12 33.48 45.21 -26.08
CA ASN A 12 34.93 45.13 -25.83
C ASN A 12 35.47 43.73 -25.47
N ASN A 13 34.75 42.67 -25.80
CA ASN A 13 35.09 41.27 -25.51
C ASN A 13 36.53 40.96 -25.93
N THR A 14 37.21 40.06 -25.21
CA THR A 14 38.62 39.74 -25.50
C THR A 14 38.92 38.25 -25.45
N VAL A 15 39.78 37.82 -26.37
CA VAL A 15 40.49 36.52 -26.29
C VAL A 15 41.99 36.83 -26.21
N ASN A 16 42.65 36.40 -25.14
CA ASN A 16 44.05 36.75 -24.82
C ASN A 16 44.35 38.25 -24.89
N GLY A 17 43.38 39.08 -24.46
CA GLY A 17 43.48 40.54 -24.48
C GLY A 17 43.35 41.18 -25.88
N VAL A 18 42.99 40.42 -26.91
CA VAL A 18 42.68 40.95 -28.25
C VAL A 18 41.19 41.28 -28.35
N PRO A 19 40.80 42.55 -28.58
CA PRO A 19 39.39 42.93 -28.70
C PRO A 19 38.71 42.31 -29.92
N LEU A 20 37.49 41.80 -29.72
CA LEU A 20 36.56 41.37 -30.77
C LEU A 20 35.45 42.43 -30.92
N PHE A 21 35.14 42.79 -32.17
CA PHE A 21 34.20 43.88 -32.48
C PHE A 21 32.87 43.38 -33.08
N PHE A 22 32.59 42.08 -32.94
CA PHE A 22 31.42 41.40 -33.52
C PHE A 22 30.94 40.32 -32.53
N ARG A 23 29.69 39.84 -32.68
CA ARG A 23 29.14 38.66 -31.97
C ARG A 23 29.28 37.35 -32.80
N PRO A 24 30.47 36.80 -33.07
CA PRO A 24 30.63 35.35 -33.17
C PRO A 24 30.92 34.79 -31.77
N ALA A 25 30.73 33.49 -31.61
CA ALA A 25 31.28 32.76 -30.47
C ALA A 25 32.75 33.15 -30.22
N LEU A 26 33.11 33.39 -28.96
CA LEU A 26 34.47 33.56 -28.49
C LEU A 26 35.09 32.17 -28.42
N ILE A 27 35.86 31.83 -29.44
CA ILE A 27 36.47 30.51 -29.58
C ILE A 27 37.95 30.63 -29.23
N GLY A 28 38.36 29.90 -28.19
CA GLY A 28 39.76 29.71 -27.85
C GLY A 28 40.48 28.77 -28.82
N THR A 29 41.72 28.49 -28.50
CA THR A 29 42.71 27.87 -29.36
C THR A 29 43.01 26.45 -28.88
N ILE A 30 44.27 26.00 -29.04
CA ILE A 30 44.75 24.72 -28.54
C ILE A 30 45.69 24.89 -27.34
N ASN A 31 45.83 26.12 -26.85
CA ASN A 31 46.71 26.49 -25.74
C ASN A 31 45.85 27.12 -24.65
N ASP A 32 46.41 27.27 -23.47
CA ASP A 32 45.79 27.99 -22.35
C ASP A 32 45.39 29.42 -22.76
N ASP A 33 44.09 29.67 -22.85
CA ASP A 33 43.51 30.94 -23.27
C ASP A 33 42.86 31.69 -22.10
N ILE A 34 42.84 33.01 -22.16
CA ILE A 34 42.03 33.87 -21.28
C ILE A 34 40.92 34.50 -22.11
N ILE A 35 39.67 34.16 -21.82
CA ILE A 35 38.49 34.57 -22.56
C ILE A 35 37.57 35.36 -21.61
N ASN A 36 37.27 36.61 -21.97
CA ASN A 36 36.35 37.46 -21.19
C ASN A 36 35.24 37.97 -22.12
N GLY A 37 33.99 37.59 -21.83
CA GLY A 37 32.79 38.08 -22.52
C GLY A 37 32.45 39.53 -22.15
N LEU A 38 32.64 39.90 -20.88
CA LEU A 38 32.41 41.24 -20.32
C LEU A 38 30.92 41.60 -20.18
N ALA A 39 30.26 42.10 -21.22
CA ALA A 39 28.89 42.59 -21.09
C ALA A 39 28.05 42.22 -22.31
N GLY A 40 26.80 41.81 -22.07
CA GLY A 40 25.91 41.26 -23.07
C GLY A 40 26.03 39.74 -23.14
N ASP A 41 25.09 39.11 -23.85
CA ASP A 41 25.01 37.65 -23.94
C ASP A 41 26.11 37.12 -24.88
N ASP A 42 27.04 36.34 -24.34
CA ASP A 42 28.19 35.80 -25.03
C ASP A 42 28.16 34.28 -25.17
N TRP A 43 28.79 33.79 -26.23
CA TRP A 43 28.93 32.35 -26.49
C TRP A 43 30.40 31.99 -26.47
N ILE A 44 30.85 31.20 -25.51
CA ILE A 44 32.25 30.89 -25.26
C ILE A 44 32.53 29.41 -25.53
N VAL A 45 33.60 29.14 -26.27
CA VAL A 45 34.16 27.80 -26.48
C VAL A 45 35.63 27.87 -26.07
N GLY A 46 36.02 27.19 -24.98
CA GLY A 46 37.39 27.24 -24.46
C GLY A 46 38.44 26.72 -25.46
N GLY A 47 38.10 25.65 -26.19
CA GLY A 47 39.05 24.98 -27.07
C GLY A 47 39.85 23.91 -26.31
N PHE A 48 41.09 23.65 -26.72
CA PHE A 48 41.97 22.79 -25.91
C PHE A 48 42.93 23.65 -25.12
N GLY A 49 43.31 23.22 -23.92
CA GLY A 49 44.20 23.96 -23.04
C GLY A 49 43.69 23.93 -21.62
N PHE A 50 44.33 24.70 -20.73
CA PHE A 50 43.78 25.03 -19.42
C PHE A 50 43.31 26.48 -19.45
N ASP A 51 42.04 26.68 -19.76
CA ASP A 51 41.50 27.99 -20.11
C ASP A 51 40.94 28.75 -18.89
N THR A 52 41.04 30.07 -18.90
CA THR A 52 40.34 30.93 -17.94
C THR A 52 39.22 31.64 -18.67
N MET A 53 37.98 31.24 -18.39
CA MET A 53 36.77 31.71 -19.05
C MET A 53 35.88 32.46 -18.06
N ASP A 54 35.42 33.64 -18.49
CA ASP A 54 34.52 34.52 -17.74
C ASP A 54 33.46 35.06 -18.72
N GLY A 55 32.19 34.69 -18.54
CA GLY A 55 31.07 35.21 -19.34
C GLY A 55 30.88 36.71 -19.10
N GLY A 56 30.63 37.09 -17.85
CA GLY A 56 30.56 38.49 -17.43
C GLY A 56 29.12 38.89 -17.06
N ASP A 57 28.71 40.08 -17.46
CA ASP A 57 27.35 40.59 -17.27
C ASP A 57 26.49 40.16 -18.46
N GLY A 58 25.49 39.31 -18.29
CA GLY A 58 24.64 38.89 -19.40
C GLY A 58 23.95 37.57 -19.14
N ILE A 59 23.46 36.94 -20.21
CA ILE A 59 23.16 35.50 -20.21
C ILE A 59 24.22 34.84 -21.09
N ASP A 60 25.19 34.20 -20.47
CA ASP A 60 26.37 33.70 -21.15
C ASP A 60 26.33 32.17 -21.30
N THR A 61 26.84 31.71 -22.44
CA THR A 61 26.85 30.30 -22.84
C THR A 61 28.26 29.75 -22.86
N LEU A 62 28.50 28.68 -22.11
CA LEU A 62 29.67 27.82 -22.26
C LEU A 62 29.31 26.63 -23.16
N ASP A 63 30.01 26.47 -24.29
CA ASP A 63 29.81 25.38 -25.24
C ASP A 63 31.04 24.46 -25.27
N ASN A 64 30.92 23.34 -24.57
CA ASN A 64 31.91 22.29 -24.44
C ASN A 64 31.54 20.99 -25.18
N ARG A 65 30.59 21.04 -26.12
CA ARG A 65 30.14 19.86 -26.90
C ARG A 65 31.22 19.16 -27.71
N PHE A 66 32.37 19.80 -27.91
CA PHE A 66 33.51 19.19 -28.61
C PHE A 66 34.30 18.21 -27.72
N PHE A 67 34.10 18.24 -26.41
CA PHE A 67 34.84 17.45 -25.44
C PHE A 67 34.10 16.14 -25.13
N ASN A 68 34.68 15.00 -25.50
CA ASN A 68 33.98 13.70 -25.43
C ASN A 68 34.33 12.86 -24.19
N ASN A 69 35.01 13.43 -23.19
CA ASN A 69 35.21 12.74 -21.91
C ASN A 69 34.39 13.45 -20.85
N ALA A 70 34.27 12.84 -19.67
CA ALA A 70 33.65 13.47 -18.51
C ALA A 70 34.23 14.87 -18.22
N TYR A 71 33.38 15.88 -18.35
CA TYR A 71 33.59 17.27 -17.97
C TYR A 71 32.83 17.52 -16.66
N ARG A 72 33.53 18.09 -15.67
CA ARG A 72 32.89 18.46 -14.41
C ARG A 72 33.02 19.95 -14.25
N LEU A 73 31.91 20.64 -14.02
CA LEU A 73 31.87 22.08 -13.79
C LEU A 73 31.03 22.38 -12.54
N ASN A 74 31.58 23.21 -11.67
CA ASN A 74 30.81 23.87 -10.62
C ASN A 74 30.73 25.36 -10.95
N MET A 75 29.57 25.81 -11.41
CA MET A 75 29.33 27.18 -11.88
C MET A 75 29.42 28.21 -10.74
N VAL A 76 29.15 27.80 -9.50
CA VAL A 76 29.30 28.66 -8.30
C VAL A 76 30.76 29.04 -8.04
N THR A 77 31.69 28.10 -8.20
CA THR A 77 33.12 28.29 -7.91
C THR A 77 33.96 28.52 -9.17
N GLY A 78 33.38 28.22 -10.33
CA GLY A 78 34.01 28.10 -11.62
C GLY A 78 35.07 27.01 -11.75
N ALA A 79 35.12 26.07 -10.80
CA ALA A 79 36.09 24.99 -10.84
C ALA A 79 35.69 23.92 -11.85
N THR A 80 36.67 23.41 -12.60
CA THR A 80 36.51 22.25 -13.48
C THR A 80 37.34 21.05 -13.01
N ASN A 81 37.13 19.87 -13.60
CA ASN A 81 38.02 18.70 -13.41
C ASN A 81 39.35 18.79 -14.19
N LEU A 82 39.53 19.82 -15.01
CA LEU A 82 40.74 20.07 -15.77
C LEU A 82 41.64 21.04 -14.98
N LEU A 83 42.70 20.50 -14.38
CA LEU A 83 43.55 21.24 -13.44
C LEU A 83 44.14 22.51 -14.08
N GLY A 84 43.67 23.68 -13.64
CA GLY A 84 44.12 24.98 -14.13
C GLY A 84 43.12 25.68 -15.05
N GLU A 85 42.06 25.00 -15.45
CA GLU A 85 40.93 25.58 -16.17
C GLU A 85 39.88 26.12 -15.19
N THR A 86 39.23 27.23 -15.56
CA THR A 86 38.12 27.83 -14.80
C THR A 86 37.06 28.40 -15.73
N ALA A 87 35.80 28.28 -15.36
CA ALA A 87 34.66 28.85 -16.09
C ALA A 87 33.67 29.50 -15.12
N ILE A 88 33.59 30.83 -15.09
CA ILE A 88 32.71 31.60 -14.18
C ILE A 88 31.71 32.45 -14.96
N ASN A 89 30.62 32.84 -14.28
CA ASN A 89 29.56 33.72 -14.80
C ASN A 89 28.98 33.16 -16.10
N PHE A 90 28.43 31.94 -16.01
CA PHE A 90 27.70 31.29 -17.09
C PHE A 90 26.34 30.89 -16.55
N GLU A 91 25.32 31.01 -17.40
CA GLU A 91 23.95 30.60 -17.11
C GLU A 91 23.56 29.44 -18.03
N HIS A 92 24.14 29.38 -19.24
CA HIS A 92 23.92 28.30 -20.19
C HIS A 92 25.18 27.43 -20.32
N VAL A 93 25.02 26.11 -20.23
CA VAL A 93 26.12 25.15 -20.39
C VAL A 93 25.70 24.03 -21.33
N PHE A 94 26.55 23.74 -22.31
CA PHE A 94 26.44 22.57 -23.17
C PHE A 94 27.67 21.69 -23.01
N THR A 95 27.49 20.42 -22.66
CA THR A 95 28.58 19.43 -22.57
C THR A 95 28.44 18.33 -23.61
N GLY A 96 29.25 17.28 -23.49
CA GLY A 96 29.75 16.52 -24.61
C GLY A 96 29.10 15.17 -24.81
N SER A 97 29.92 14.11 -24.84
CA SER A 97 29.45 12.72 -24.97
C SER A 97 30.02 11.81 -23.87
N GLY A 98 30.51 12.42 -22.80
CA GLY A 98 31.03 11.69 -21.65
C GLY A 98 30.14 11.95 -20.45
N ASP A 99 30.30 11.12 -19.42
CA ASP A 99 29.56 11.22 -18.16
C ASP A 99 29.91 12.52 -17.42
N ASP A 100 29.14 13.56 -17.67
CA ASP A 100 29.40 14.93 -17.29
C ASP A 100 28.76 15.24 -15.91
N VAL A 101 29.35 16.18 -15.15
CA VAL A 101 28.77 16.60 -13.86
C VAL A 101 28.72 18.11 -13.76
N ILE A 102 27.52 18.66 -13.68
CA ILE A 102 27.28 20.10 -13.63
C ILE A 102 26.60 20.47 -12.31
N ILE A 103 27.16 21.48 -11.65
CA ILE A 103 26.52 22.16 -10.52
C ILE A 103 26.24 23.59 -10.99
N GLY A 104 24.96 23.95 -11.08
CA GLY A 104 24.49 25.27 -11.45
C GLY A 104 24.62 26.31 -10.34
N THR A 105 23.95 27.45 -10.51
CA THR A 105 24.04 28.60 -9.62
C THR A 105 22.73 28.82 -8.85
N ALA A 106 22.44 30.06 -8.47
CA ALA A 106 21.17 30.42 -7.85
C ALA A 106 20.32 31.30 -8.80
N ASP A 107 20.75 31.39 -10.05
CA ASP A 107 20.10 32.10 -11.14
C ASP A 107 19.54 31.07 -12.12
N ASP A 108 18.54 31.45 -12.92
CA ASP A 108 17.94 30.56 -13.93
C ASP A 108 19.01 30.02 -14.91
N ASN A 109 19.19 28.70 -14.93
CA ASN A 109 20.20 28.01 -15.72
C ASN A 109 19.58 27.22 -16.89
N TYR A 110 20.34 27.09 -17.99
CA TYR A 110 20.05 26.14 -19.06
C TYR A 110 21.21 25.17 -19.20
N ILE A 111 20.99 23.90 -18.87
CA ILE A 111 22.04 22.87 -18.83
C ILE A 111 21.66 21.75 -19.80
N ASP A 112 22.51 21.49 -20.78
CA ASP A 112 22.36 20.43 -21.78
C ASP A 112 23.61 19.56 -21.75
N THR A 113 23.51 18.35 -21.19
CA THR A 113 24.69 17.54 -20.87
C THR A 113 25.17 16.63 -22.01
N GLY A 114 24.39 16.53 -23.09
CA GLY A 114 24.86 15.83 -24.28
C GLY A 114 24.55 14.34 -24.23
N ALA A 115 25.54 13.47 -24.34
CA ALA A 115 25.36 12.03 -24.19
C ALA A 115 26.28 11.51 -23.10
N GLY A 116 25.98 10.35 -22.53
CA GLY A 116 26.68 9.82 -21.36
C GLY A 116 25.73 9.74 -20.18
N ASP A 117 26.16 9.06 -19.11
CA ASP A 117 25.37 8.98 -17.88
C ASP A 117 25.69 10.22 -17.02
N ASP A 118 24.88 11.27 -17.13
CA ASP A 118 25.20 12.59 -16.62
C ASP A 118 24.65 12.85 -15.21
N THR A 119 25.20 13.85 -14.51
CA THR A 119 24.68 14.30 -13.22
C THR A 119 24.57 15.81 -13.16
N VAL A 120 23.37 16.31 -12.88
CA VAL A 120 23.10 17.75 -12.75
C VAL A 120 22.44 18.06 -11.41
N ASN A 121 22.98 19.08 -10.75
CA ASN A 121 22.28 19.82 -9.70
C ASN A 121 22.17 21.27 -10.16
N ALA A 122 20.98 21.72 -10.54
CA ALA A 122 20.82 23.04 -11.18
C ALA A 122 20.87 24.19 -10.17
N GLY A 123 20.39 23.98 -8.95
CA GLY A 123 20.60 24.87 -7.82
C GLY A 123 19.33 25.64 -7.49
N ALA A 124 19.40 26.96 -7.40
CA ALA A 124 18.17 27.74 -7.26
C ALA A 124 17.88 28.51 -8.54
N GLY A 125 16.63 28.86 -8.78
CA GLY A 125 16.22 29.53 -10.01
C GLY A 125 15.19 28.68 -10.75
N ALA A 126 14.62 29.22 -11.83
CA ALA A 126 13.78 28.43 -12.73
C ALA A 126 14.67 27.81 -13.81
N ASP A 127 15.10 26.58 -13.59
CA ASP A 127 16.13 25.93 -14.38
C ASP A 127 15.53 25.09 -15.52
N THR A 128 16.31 24.91 -16.59
CA THR A 128 16.01 23.96 -17.67
C THR A 128 17.17 22.99 -17.81
N ILE A 129 16.90 21.70 -17.61
CA ILE A 129 17.89 20.63 -17.68
C ILE A 129 17.52 19.68 -18.83
N VAL A 130 18.50 19.30 -19.64
CA VAL A 130 18.37 18.36 -20.76
C VAL A 130 19.49 17.32 -20.69
N GLY A 131 19.16 16.07 -20.31
CA GLY A 131 20.12 14.96 -20.22
C GLY A 131 20.48 14.34 -21.59
N ARG A 132 19.45 14.13 -22.41
CA ARG A 132 19.45 13.49 -23.74
C ARG A 132 19.70 11.98 -23.73
N GLU A 133 20.94 11.50 -23.73
CA GLU A 133 21.24 10.10 -24.09
C GLU A 133 22.13 9.45 -23.04
N GLY A 134 21.58 8.57 -22.22
CA GLY A 134 22.28 7.94 -21.11
C GLY A 134 21.34 7.76 -19.93
N ASN A 135 21.81 7.16 -18.84
CA ASN A 135 21.02 7.07 -17.61
C ASN A 135 21.40 8.25 -16.71
N ASP A 136 20.60 9.29 -16.75
CA ASP A 136 20.94 10.58 -16.17
C ASP A 136 20.41 10.72 -14.74
N SER A 137 21.10 11.51 -13.91
CA SER A 137 20.64 11.94 -12.59
C SER A 137 20.48 13.45 -12.58
N LEU A 138 19.25 13.95 -12.71
CA LEU A 138 18.97 15.36 -12.92
C LEU A 138 18.12 15.92 -11.77
N ASN A 139 18.66 16.90 -11.04
CA ASN A 139 17.99 17.55 -9.91
C ASN A 139 17.81 19.05 -10.18
N GLY A 140 16.55 19.52 -10.18
CA GLY A 140 16.18 20.94 -10.29
C GLY A 140 16.58 21.76 -9.05
N GLU A 141 16.45 21.14 -7.88
CA GLU A 141 16.68 21.76 -6.56
C GLU A 141 15.62 22.79 -6.16
N ALA A 142 15.75 24.09 -6.41
CA ALA A 142 14.82 25.08 -5.87
C ALA A 142 14.37 26.13 -6.89
N GLY A 143 13.14 26.01 -7.35
CA GLY A 143 12.43 26.95 -8.20
C GLY A 143 11.44 26.19 -9.05
N ASP A 144 10.92 26.84 -10.10
CA ASP A 144 9.96 26.20 -11.00
C ASP A 144 10.74 25.62 -12.18
N ASP A 145 11.09 24.33 -12.11
CA ASP A 145 12.08 23.73 -12.98
C ASP A 145 11.47 22.95 -14.16
N THR A 146 12.23 22.84 -15.26
CA THR A 146 11.89 21.99 -16.41
C THR A 146 13.01 20.97 -16.64
N ILE A 147 12.70 19.69 -16.48
CA ILE A 147 13.67 18.60 -16.60
C ILE A 147 13.27 17.67 -17.74
N LEU A 148 14.20 17.43 -18.66
CA LEU A 148 14.05 16.48 -19.76
C LEU A 148 15.15 15.42 -19.65
N GLY A 149 14.79 14.20 -19.25
CA GLY A 149 15.71 13.06 -19.15
C GLY A 149 16.24 12.68 -20.53
N GLY A 150 15.35 12.21 -21.41
CA GLY A 150 15.67 11.96 -22.81
C GLY A 150 15.54 10.49 -23.16
N THR A 151 16.65 9.78 -23.28
CA THR A 151 16.69 8.35 -23.57
C THR A 151 17.63 7.66 -22.61
N GLY A 152 17.20 6.53 -22.06
CA GLY A 152 17.90 5.84 -20.99
C GLY A 152 16.97 5.75 -19.79
N ASN A 153 17.45 5.17 -18.69
CA ASN A 153 16.66 5.03 -17.48
C ASN A 153 17.10 6.13 -16.51
N ASP A 154 16.34 7.22 -16.49
CA ASP A 154 16.72 8.46 -15.83
C ASP A 154 16.16 8.54 -14.40
N ASN A 155 16.88 9.24 -13.53
CA ASN A 155 16.45 9.59 -12.18
C ASN A 155 16.29 11.12 -12.10
N LEU A 156 15.05 11.58 -12.02
CA LEU A 156 14.68 12.98 -12.16
C LEU A 156 14.01 13.48 -10.87
N ASP A 157 14.53 14.55 -10.27
CA ASP A 157 13.93 15.19 -9.09
C ASP A 157 13.73 16.69 -9.38
N GLY A 158 12.48 17.14 -9.35
CA GLY A 158 12.14 18.55 -9.54
C GLY A 158 12.62 19.40 -8.37
N GLY A 159 12.59 18.85 -7.16
CA GLY A 159 12.96 19.58 -5.96
C GLY A 159 11.80 20.41 -5.42
N ALA A 160 11.99 21.72 -5.25
CA ALA A 160 11.05 22.61 -4.58
C ALA A 160 10.58 23.75 -5.47
N GLY A 161 9.28 23.85 -5.69
CA GLY A 161 8.65 24.80 -6.61
C GLY A 161 7.72 24.02 -7.52
N THR A 162 7.14 24.65 -8.55
CA THR A 162 6.23 23.96 -9.47
C THR A 162 6.96 23.51 -10.72
N ASP A 163 7.18 22.21 -10.85
CA ASP A 163 8.09 21.65 -11.84
C ASP A 163 7.36 20.94 -12.99
N SER A 164 8.09 20.74 -14.08
CA SER A 164 7.71 19.93 -15.22
C SER A 164 8.81 18.95 -15.55
N ILE A 165 8.56 17.67 -15.24
CA ILE A 165 9.51 16.58 -15.40
C ILE A 165 9.05 15.66 -16.53
N PHE A 166 9.94 15.42 -17.49
CA PHE A 166 9.72 14.55 -18.63
C PHE A 166 10.82 13.48 -18.65
N GLY A 167 10.46 12.22 -18.40
CA GLY A 167 11.33 11.04 -18.48
C GLY A 167 11.86 10.82 -19.88
N GLY A 168 11.01 10.34 -20.78
CA GLY A 168 11.30 10.25 -22.20
C GLY A 168 11.22 8.83 -22.72
N LEU A 169 12.34 8.23 -23.10
CA LEU A 169 12.42 6.82 -23.51
C LEU A 169 13.23 6.03 -22.49
N GLY A 170 12.71 4.91 -22.02
CA GLY A 170 13.38 4.08 -21.02
C GLY A 170 12.53 4.01 -19.76
N ASP A 171 13.03 3.32 -18.75
CA ASP A 171 12.29 3.14 -17.50
C ASP A 171 12.77 4.19 -16.49
N ASP A 172 11.99 5.25 -16.34
CA ASP A 172 12.39 6.45 -15.61
C ASP A 172 11.83 6.48 -14.18
N THR A 173 12.56 7.12 -13.26
CA THR A 173 12.09 7.42 -11.89
C THR A 173 11.96 8.93 -11.72
N LEU A 174 10.74 9.39 -11.46
CA LEU A 174 10.37 10.79 -11.31
C LEU A 174 9.99 11.04 -9.84
N SER A 175 10.87 11.69 -9.10
CA SER A 175 10.74 11.98 -7.69
C SER A 175 10.24 13.41 -7.47
N GLN A 176 9.41 13.61 -6.43
CA GLN A 176 9.09 14.96 -5.94
C GLN A 176 9.18 15.08 -4.43
N ASN A 177 10.34 15.56 -3.97
CA ASN A 177 10.70 15.53 -2.55
C ASN A 177 10.21 16.78 -1.78
N PHE A 178 10.06 17.92 -2.46
CA PHE A 178 9.70 19.19 -1.85
C PHE A 178 8.83 20.10 -2.75
N GLY A 179 8.16 19.51 -3.75
CA GLY A 179 7.47 20.24 -4.81
C GLY A 179 6.33 21.15 -4.33
N GLY A 180 5.83 21.94 -5.27
CA GLY A 180 4.70 22.82 -5.13
C GLY A 180 3.40 22.15 -5.60
N PRO A 181 2.27 22.87 -5.54
CA PRO A 181 1.05 22.38 -6.18
C PRO A 181 1.14 22.51 -7.70
N ASN A 182 0.51 21.59 -8.42
CA ASN A 182 0.41 21.52 -9.88
C ASN A 182 1.68 21.07 -10.62
N GLU A 183 2.44 20.14 -10.03
CA GLU A 183 3.49 19.40 -10.72
C GLU A 183 2.98 18.70 -11.99
N LEU A 184 3.88 18.55 -12.95
CA LEU A 184 3.70 17.68 -14.12
C LEU A 184 4.80 16.62 -14.14
N LEU A 185 4.42 15.36 -14.00
CA LEU A 185 5.31 14.21 -14.14
C LEU A 185 4.85 13.40 -15.36
N ASP A 186 5.67 13.39 -16.41
CA ASP A 186 5.44 12.61 -17.64
C ASP A 186 6.56 11.59 -17.81
N GLY A 187 6.29 10.31 -17.54
CA GLY A 187 7.28 9.23 -17.70
C GLY A 187 7.68 9.02 -19.17
N GLY A 188 6.75 9.28 -20.10
CA GLY A 188 6.98 9.06 -21.52
C GLY A 188 6.77 7.61 -21.94
N ALA A 189 7.82 6.92 -22.36
CA ALA A 189 7.74 5.57 -22.92
C ALA A 189 8.72 4.63 -22.24
N GLY A 190 8.16 3.69 -21.50
CA GLY A 190 8.88 2.61 -20.85
C GLY A 190 7.99 2.06 -19.76
N THR A 191 8.58 1.75 -18.61
CA THR A 191 7.86 1.45 -17.37
C THR A 191 8.32 2.41 -16.30
N ASP A 192 7.53 3.45 -16.09
CA ASP A 192 7.96 4.65 -15.35
C ASP A 192 7.40 4.66 -13.92
N THR A 193 8.18 5.20 -13.00
CA THR A 193 7.88 5.22 -11.57
C THR A 193 7.78 6.65 -11.06
N ALA A 194 6.66 6.98 -10.42
CA ALA A 194 6.56 8.20 -9.62
C ALA A 194 6.87 7.92 -8.14
N ASP A 195 7.76 8.72 -7.54
CA ASP A 195 8.33 8.46 -6.21
C ASP A 195 8.08 9.63 -5.24
N TRP A 196 7.39 9.32 -4.13
CA TRP A 196 7.11 10.24 -3.02
C TRP A 196 7.74 9.79 -1.69
N SER A 197 8.68 8.84 -1.71
CA SER A 197 9.26 8.18 -0.53
C SER A 197 9.93 9.12 0.50
N TYR A 198 10.27 10.35 0.10
CA TYR A 198 10.84 11.36 0.99
C TYR A 198 9.79 12.21 1.71
N SER A 199 8.52 12.13 1.28
CA SER A 199 7.40 12.80 1.94
C SER A 199 6.95 12.03 3.18
N THR A 200 6.30 12.71 4.12
CA THR A 200 5.67 12.09 5.30
C THR A 200 4.20 12.49 5.42
N ALA A 201 3.61 12.95 4.32
CA ALA A 201 2.21 13.35 4.26
C ALA A 201 1.36 12.17 3.79
N ASP A 202 0.05 12.24 4.06
CA ASP A 202 -0.94 11.29 3.57
C ASP A 202 -1.32 11.67 2.14
N TRP A 203 -0.93 10.85 1.17
CA TRP A 203 -1.19 11.06 -0.25
C TRP A 203 -2.40 10.26 -0.73
N THR A 204 -3.09 10.82 -1.72
CA THR A 204 -4.08 10.10 -2.51
C THR A 204 -3.59 10.07 -3.96
N ILE A 205 -3.10 8.91 -4.40
CA ILE A 205 -2.47 8.71 -5.70
C ILE A 205 -3.34 7.78 -6.54
N SER A 206 -3.65 8.15 -7.77
CA SER A 206 -4.42 7.30 -8.68
C SER A 206 -3.91 7.39 -10.11
N LEU A 207 -3.53 6.24 -10.65
CA LEU A 207 -3.15 6.08 -12.07
C LEU A 207 -4.38 6.00 -12.99
N VAL A 208 -5.59 5.90 -12.43
CA VAL A 208 -6.86 6.02 -13.21
C VAL A 208 -7.22 7.48 -13.45
N THR A 209 -7.20 8.30 -12.40
CA THR A 209 -7.46 9.75 -12.52
C THR A 209 -6.23 10.54 -12.93
N ASN A 210 -5.05 9.91 -12.91
CA ASN A 210 -3.76 10.49 -13.27
C ASN A 210 -3.39 11.67 -12.37
N THR A 211 -3.56 11.50 -11.06
CA THR A 211 -3.38 12.55 -10.06
C THR A 211 -2.69 12.01 -8.81
N ALA A 212 -1.88 12.85 -8.18
CA ALA A 212 -1.40 12.67 -6.81
C ALA A 212 -1.78 13.93 -5.99
N ASP A 213 -2.54 13.72 -4.93
CA ASP A 213 -3.17 14.79 -4.16
C ASP A 213 -2.79 14.69 -2.67
N ILE A 214 -2.70 15.83 -1.99
CA ILE A 214 -2.65 15.89 -0.52
C ILE A 214 -3.93 16.57 -0.03
N GLY A 215 -4.82 15.80 0.57
CA GLY A 215 -6.14 16.29 0.99
C GLY A 215 -6.96 16.78 -0.20
N ALA A 216 -7.27 18.08 -0.25
CA ALA A 216 -8.07 18.69 -1.33
C ALA A 216 -7.25 19.46 -2.37
N ILE A 217 -5.92 19.32 -2.32
CA ILE A 217 -4.99 20.02 -3.20
C ILE A 217 -4.45 19.00 -4.19
N THR A 218 -4.70 19.23 -5.48
CA THR A 218 -3.99 18.50 -6.54
C THR A 218 -2.55 18.93 -6.56
N PHE A 219 -1.67 18.00 -6.24
CA PHE A 219 -0.25 18.27 -6.12
C PHE A 219 0.45 17.95 -7.43
N ALA A 220 0.20 16.78 -8.03
CA ALA A 220 0.79 16.39 -9.31
C ALA A 220 -0.24 15.86 -10.30
N ASN A 221 0.00 16.14 -11.58
CA ASN A 221 -0.63 15.45 -12.71
C ASN A 221 0.35 14.41 -13.25
N LEU A 222 -0.14 13.17 -13.38
CA LEU A 222 0.67 12.04 -13.83
C LEU A 222 0.38 11.75 -15.30
N VAL A 223 1.41 11.48 -16.09
CA VAL A 223 1.27 11.10 -17.50
C VAL A 223 2.21 9.95 -17.76
N SER A 224 1.69 8.86 -18.35
CA SER A 224 2.49 7.66 -18.65
C SER A 224 3.30 7.18 -17.45
N ILE A 225 2.63 6.96 -16.32
CA ILE A 225 3.23 6.39 -15.11
C ILE A 225 2.58 5.02 -14.87
N GLU A 226 3.41 4.00 -14.67
CA GLU A 226 2.98 2.63 -14.43
C GLU A 226 3.19 2.20 -12.98
N ASN A 227 4.16 2.79 -12.27
CA ASN A 227 4.51 2.41 -10.91
C ASN A 227 4.48 3.61 -9.95
N VAL A 228 4.24 3.32 -8.68
CA VAL A 228 4.19 4.31 -7.61
C VAL A 228 4.96 3.83 -6.40
N ILE A 229 5.75 4.72 -5.83
CA ILE A 229 6.30 4.60 -4.48
C ILE A 229 5.66 5.71 -3.65
N GLY A 230 4.85 5.30 -2.67
CA GLY A 230 4.21 6.19 -1.70
C GLY A 230 5.18 6.80 -0.71
N ALA A 231 4.62 7.57 0.21
CA ALA A 231 5.30 8.37 1.21
C ALA A 231 5.44 7.60 2.54
N GLY A 232 5.88 8.33 3.58
CA GLY A 232 5.87 7.85 4.97
C GLY A 232 4.60 8.21 5.75
N GLY A 233 3.51 8.57 5.07
CA GLY A 233 2.20 8.87 5.67
C GLY A 233 1.20 7.74 5.39
N ASN A 234 -0.06 7.91 5.80
CA ASN A 234 -1.09 6.92 5.50
C ASN A 234 -1.66 7.19 4.11
N ASP A 235 -1.17 6.47 3.12
CA ASP A 235 -1.44 6.74 1.72
C ASP A 235 -2.64 5.95 1.20
N THR A 236 -3.28 6.49 0.17
CA THR A 236 -4.28 5.78 -0.64
C THR A 236 -3.76 5.71 -2.06
N ILE A 237 -3.42 4.52 -2.54
CA ILE A 237 -2.81 4.30 -3.84
C ILE A 237 -3.73 3.43 -4.69
N THR A 238 -4.02 3.86 -5.91
CA THR A 238 -4.82 3.09 -6.87
C THR A 238 -4.07 2.97 -8.20
N GLY A 239 -3.79 1.73 -8.61
CA GLY A 239 -3.23 1.37 -9.91
C GLY A 239 -4.22 1.59 -11.06
N ASN A 240 -3.99 0.96 -12.21
CA ASN A 240 -4.81 1.11 -13.41
C ASN A 240 -5.21 -0.24 -14.02
N ASN A 241 -5.14 -0.40 -15.36
CA ASN A 241 -5.47 -1.67 -16.03
C ASN A 241 -4.21 -2.37 -16.59
N LEU A 242 -3.04 -1.89 -16.22
CA LEU A 242 -1.73 -2.42 -16.58
C LEU A 242 -1.16 -3.14 -15.35
N ASP A 243 -0.16 -3.97 -15.57
CA ASP A 243 0.62 -4.57 -14.49
C ASP A 243 1.40 -3.46 -13.76
N ASN A 244 1.01 -3.13 -12.53
CA ASN A 244 1.59 -2.06 -11.72
C ASN A 244 2.48 -2.61 -10.60
N VAL A 245 3.52 -1.86 -10.23
CA VAL A 245 4.24 -2.02 -8.97
C VAL A 245 3.90 -0.84 -8.07
N LEU A 246 3.23 -1.13 -6.95
CA LEU A 246 2.72 -0.14 -6.01
C LEU A 246 3.32 -0.41 -4.63
N ALA A 247 4.04 0.58 -4.09
CA ALA A 247 4.56 0.52 -2.73
C ALA A 247 3.91 1.60 -1.87
N GLY A 248 3.37 1.24 -0.69
CA GLY A 248 2.80 2.17 0.29
C GLY A 248 3.88 2.97 0.98
N GLY A 249 4.83 2.26 1.61
CA GLY A 249 6.00 2.87 2.23
C GLY A 249 5.95 2.69 3.74
N ALA A 250 5.77 3.77 4.48
CA ALA A 250 5.53 3.69 5.92
C ALA A 250 4.24 4.43 6.25
N GLY A 251 3.51 3.98 7.26
CA GLY A 251 2.14 4.43 7.47
C GLY A 251 1.19 3.26 7.25
N ASN A 252 -0.08 3.46 7.58
CA ASN A 252 -1.11 2.47 7.33
C ASN A 252 -1.76 2.79 5.98
N ASP A 253 -1.41 2.02 4.96
CA ASP A 253 -1.68 2.34 3.56
C ASP A 253 -2.88 1.56 3.01
N ASP A 254 -3.70 2.22 2.19
CA ASP A 254 -4.78 1.61 1.42
C ASP A 254 -4.34 1.48 -0.06
N ILE A 255 -3.99 0.27 -0.51
CA ILE A 255 -3.48 0.05 -1.87
C ILE A 255 -4.44 -0.84 -2.67
N ASN A 256 -4.85 -0.38 -3.85
CA ASN A 256 -5.63 -1.15 -4.81
C ASN A 256 -4.87 -1.28 -6.15
N GLY A 257 -4.55 -2.49 -6.58
CA GLY A 257 -3.84 -2.78 -7.84
C GLY A 257 -4.66 -2.41 -9.07
N GLY A 258 -5.97 -2.68 -9.02
CA GLY A 258 -6.89 -2.42 -10.12
C GLY A 258 -7.05 -3.65 -11.00
N ALA A 259 -6.60 -3.60 -12.24
CA ALA A 259 -6.57 -4.76 -13.12
C ALA A 259 -5.19 -4.90 -13.73
N GLY A 260 -4.74 -6.12 -13.96
CA GLY A 260 -3.34 -6.36 -14.29
C GLY A 260 -2.81 -7.47 -13.40
N ASN A 261 -1.57 -7.88 -13.59
CA ASN A 261 -0.87 -8.71 -12.63
C ASN A 261 0.02 -7.80 -11.80
N ASP A 262 -0.48 -7.38 -10.66
CA ASP A 262 0.10 -6.30 -9.88
C ASP A 262 1.04 -6.83 -8.80
N VAL A 263 2.00 -5.99 -8.40
CA VAL A 263 2.85 -6.21 -7.22
C VAL A 263 2.54 -5.12 -6.21
N LEU A 264 1.96 -5.50 -5.09
CA LEU A 264 1.62 -4.60 -4.00
C LEU A 264 2.58 -4.84 -2.83
N LEU A 265 3.18 -3.76 -2.34
CA LEU A 265 4.07 -3.74 -1.19
C LEU A 265 3.48 -2.77 -0.16
N GLY A 266 2.90 -3.25 0.94
CA GLY A 266 2.37 -2.39 2.01
C GLY A 266 3.50 -1.60 2.67
N GLY A 267 4.42 -2.31 3.32
CA GLY A 267 5.63 -1.74 3.86
C GLY A 267 5.64 -1.77 5.38
N VAL A 268 5.57 -0.61 6.03
CA VAL A 268 5.58 -0.50 7.50
C VAL A 268 4.30 0.16 7.98
N GLY A 269 3.46 -0.59 8.69
CA GLY A 269 2.20 -0.13 9.24
C GLY A 269 1.15 -1.22 9.05
N ASP A 270 -0.06 -0.96 9.53
CA ASP A 270 -1.16 -1.91 9.34
C ASP A 270 -1.85 -1.57 8.01
N ASP A 271 -1.51 -2.30 6.95
CA ASP A 271 -1.87 -1.99 5.57
C ASP A 271 -3.11 -2.75 5.10
N ASN A 272 -3.84 -2.16 4.15
CA ASN A 272 -4.98 -2.78 3.49
C ASN A 272 -4.71 -2.85 1.98
N LEU A 273 -4.54 -4.08 1.49
CA LEU A 273 -4.05 -4.36 0.15
C LEU A 273 -5.10 -5.14 -0.64
N ASP A 274 -5.54 -4.61 -1.77
CA ASP A 274 -6.45 -5.28 -2.72
C ASP A 274 -5.75 -5.43 -4.07
N GLY A 275 -5.42 -6.66 -4.47
CA GLY A 275 -4.82 -6.92 -5.78
C GLY A 275 -5.74 -6.55 -6.93
N GLY A 276 -7.05 -6.66 -6.73
CA GLY A 276 -8.03 -6.47 -7.79
C GLY A 276 -8.07 -7.64 -8.77
N ALA A 277 -8.12 -7.34 -10.06
CA ALA A 277 -8.36 -8.32 -11.12
C ALA A 277 -7.07 -8.73 -11.85
N GLY A 278 -6.62 -9.96 -11.60
CA GLY A 278 -5.52 -10.59 -12.30
C GLY A 278 -4.73 -11.46 -11.34
N THR A 279 -3.53 -11.90 -11.72
CA THR A 279 -2.73 -12.77 -10.85
C THR A 279 -1.69 -11.92 -10.12
N ASP A 280 -2.03 -11.53 -8.91
CA ASP A 280 -1.28 -10.52 -8.16
C ASP A 280 -0.30 -11.14 -7.15
N SER A 281 0.72 -10.35 -6.79
CA SER A 281 1.63 -10.64 -5.68
C SER A 281 1.51 -9.53 -4.64
N ILE A 282 0.94 -9.88 -3.49
CA ILE A 282 0.65 -8.95 -2.40
C ILE A 282 1.54 -9.27 -1.22
N PHE A 283 2.28 -8.27 -0.74
CA PHE A 283 3.15 -8.36 0.41
C PHE A 283 2.74 -7.29 1.42
N GLY A 284 2.26 -7.71 2.59
CA GLY A 284 1.88 -6.84 3.72
C GLY A 284 3.12 -6.10 4.25
N GLY A 285 3.98 -6.81 4.95
CA GLY A 285 5.28 -6.27 5.37
C GLY A 285 5.44 -6.34 6.88
N LEU A 286 5.55 -5.19 7.54
CA LEU A 286 5.58 -5.09 8.99
C LEU A 286 4.29 -4.45 9.49
N GLY A 287 3.56 -5.11 10.38
CA GLY A 287 2.30 -4.60 10.90
C GLY A 287 1.23 -5.69 10.81
N ASP A 288 0.03 -5.40 11.27
CA ASP A 288 -1.09 -6.33 11.17
C ASP A 288 -1.87 -6.02 9.88
N ASP A 289 -1.56 -6.74 8.80
CA ASP A 289 -2.01 -6.39 7.44
C ASP A 289 -3.31 -7.11 7.05
N THR A 290 -4.10 -6.47 6.18
CA THR A 290 -5.27 -7.07 5.54
C THR A 290 -5.05 -7.19 4.04
N LEU A 291 -4.98 -8.42 3.54
CA LEU A 291 -4.77 -8.75 2.14
C LEU A 291 -6.10 -9.26 1.55
N SER A 292 -6.81 -8.35 0.90
CA SER A 292 -8.11 -8.61 0.28
C SER A 292 -7.99 -9.01 -1.19
N GLN A 293 -8.97 -9.79 -1.66
CA GLN A 293 -9.02 -10.26 -3.04
C GLN A 293 -10.37 -9.98 -3.70
N ASN A 294 -10.43 -8.88 -4.45
CA ASN A 294 -11.61 -8.47 -5.18
C ASN A 294 -11.49 -8.81 -6.68
N PHE A 295 -11.94 -10.01 -7.06
CA PHE A 295 -11.90 -10.54 -8.44
C PHE A 295 -10.53 -11.02 -8.94
N GLY A 296 -9.67 -11.49 -8.05
CA GLY A 296 -8.38 -12.11 -8.37
C GLY A 296 -8.47 -13.28 -9.38
N GLY A 297 -7.34 -13.54 -10.03
CA GLY A 297 -7.11 -14.59 -11.00
C GLY A 297 -6.08 -15.60 -10.50
N PRO A 298 -6.23 -16.89 -10.87
CA PRO A 298 -5.61 -18.00 -10.16
C PRO A 298 -4.09 -17.92 -10.03
N ASN A 299 -3.58 -18.44 -8.92
CA ASN A 299 -2.16 -18.49 -8.49
C ASN A 299 -1.65 -17.16 -7.90
N GLU A 300 -2.52 -16.41 -7.24
CA GLU A 300 -2.18 -15.26 -6.42
C GLU A 300 -1.16 -15.64 -5.32
N LEU A 301 -0.32 -14.69 -4.93
CA LEU A 301 0.56 -14.77 -3.77
C LEU A 301 0.11 -13.73 -2.74
N LEU A 302 -0.22 -14.20 -1.53
CA LEU A 302 -0.54 -13.35 -0.38
C LEU A 302 0.47 -13.66 0.70
N ASP A 303 1.38 -12.72 0.95
CA ASP A 303 2.38 -12.79 2.02
C ASP A 303 2.10 -11.69 3.05
N GLY A 304 1.57 -12.05 4.21
CA GLY A 304 1.30 -11.08 5.29
C GLY A 304 2.59 -10.46 5.85
N GLY A 305 3.68 -11.22 5.86
CA GLY A 305 4.94 -10.76 6.43
C GLY A 305 5.01 -10.94 7.94
N ALA A 306 5.15 -9.85 8.68
CA ALA A 306 5.38 -9.87 10.12
C ALA A 306 4.33 -9.07 10.87
N GLY A 307 3.46 -9.80 11.56
CA GLY A 307 2.44 -9.27 12.44
C GLY A 307 1.39 -10.35 12.63
N THR A 308 0.13 -9.93 12.73
CA THR A 308 -1.03 -10.82 12.69
C THR A 308 -1.86 -10.49 11.47
N ASP A 309 -1.67 -11.26 10.40
CA ASP A 309 -2.13 -10.86 9.07
C ASP A 309 -3.43 -11.58 8.69
N THR A 310 -4.29 -10.89 7.94
CA THR A 310 -5.62 -11.35 7.56
C THR A 310 -5.73 -11.47 6.05
N ALA A 311 -6.07 -12.66 5.56
CA ALA A 311 -6.50 -12.82 4.17
C ALA A 311 -8.04 -12.71 4.07
N ASP A 312 -8.54 -11.84 3.18
CA ASP A 312 -9.95 -11.45 3.11
C ASP A 312 -10.58 -11.73 1.74
N TRP A 313 -11.58 -12.62 1.72
CA TRP A 313 -12.39 -12.97 0.54
C TRP A 313 -13.84 -12.49 0.63
N SER A 314 -14.16 -11.57 1.53
CA SER A 314 -15.53 -11.07 1.79
C SER A 314 -16.24 -10.49 0.55
N TYR A 315 -15.50 -10.09 -0.48
CA TYR A 315 -16.05 -9.62 -1.76
C TYR A 315 -16.43 -10.75 -2.73
N SER A 316 -15.99 -11.99 -2.47
CA SER A 316 -16.29 -13.16 -3.28
C SER A 316 -17.66 -13.75 -2.93
N THR A 317 -18.25 -14.48 -3.88
CA THR A 317 -19.50 -15.25 -3.69
C THR A 317 -19.32 -16.73 -4.01
N ALA A 318 -18.07 -17.19 -4.13
CA ALA A 318 -17.74 -18.58 -4.42
C ALA A 318 -17.63 -19.38 -3.12
N ASP A 319 -17.79 -20.71 -3.23
CA ASP A 319 -17.49 -21.63 -2.13
C ASP A 319 -15.98 -21.88 -2.09
N TRP A 320 -15.30 -21.39 -1.07
CA TRP A 320 -13.85 -21.49 -0.90
C TRP A 320 -13.45 -22.66 0.00
N THR A 321 -12.28 -23.23 -0.28
CA THR A 321 -11.58 -24.16 0.62
C THR A 321 -10.27 -23.51 1.01
N ILE A 322 -10.17 -23.05 2.25
CA ILE A 322 -9.04 -22.26 2.76
C ILE A 322 -8.37 -23.05 3.88
N SER A 323 -7.05 -23.22 3.82
CA SER A 323 -6.29 -23.89 4.87
C SER A 323 -4.97 -23.21 5.16
N LEU A 324 -4.79 -22.80 6.41
CA LEU A 324 -3.54 -22.26 6.95
C LEU A 324 -2.52 -23.37 7.30
N VAL A 325 -2.88 -24.64 7.12
CA VAL A 325 -1.95 -25.78 7.25
C VAL A 325 -1.31 -26.11 5.90
N THR A 326 -2.11 -26.12 4.83
CA THR A 326 -1.60 -26.34 3.47
C THR A 326 -1.19 -25.04 2.78
N ASN A 327 -1.49 -23.89 3.38
CA ASN A 327 -1.17 -22.55 2.89
C ASN A 327 -1.79 -22.26 1.52
N THR A 328 -3.07 -22.61 1.37
CA THR A 328 -3.78 -22.52 0.09
C THR A 328 -5.22 -22.04 0.28
N ALA A 329 -5.71 -21.27 -0.68
CA ALA A 329 -7.13 -20.99 -0.89
C ALA A 329 -7.55 -21.47 -2.29
N ASP A 330 -8.48 -22.42 -2.34
CA ASP A 330 -8.89 -23.10 -3.56
C ASP A 330 -10.38 -22.87 -3.84
N ILE A 331 -10.76 -22.81 -5.12
CA ILE A 331 -12.15 -23.00 -5.56
C ILE A 331 -12.23 -24.32 -6.32
N GLY A 332 -12.83 -25.33 -5.69
CA GLY A 332 -12.94 -26.68 -6.24
C GLY A 332 -11.59 -27.37 -6.38
N ALA A 333 -11.03 -27.42 -7.59
CA ALA A 333 -9.74 -28.08 -7.88
C ALA A 333 -8.68 -27.12 -8.43
N ILE A 334 -8.97 -25.82 -8.36
CA ILE A 334 -8.09 -24.75 -8.83
C ILE A 334 -7.59 -24.02 -7.59
N THR A 335 -6.27 -23.95 -7.43
CA THR A 335 -5.65 -23.07 -6.46
C THR A 335 -5.69 -21.65 -6.98
N PHE A 336 -6.31 -20.80 -6.19
CA PHE A 336 -6.32 -19.37 -6.40
C PHE A 336 -5.16 -18.80 -5.61
N ALA A 337 -5.24 -18.69 -4.29
CA ALA A 337 -4.13 -18.09 -3.54
C ALA A 337 -3.17 -19.10 -2.91
N ASN A 338 -1.88 -18.76 -2.92
CA ASN A 338 -0.88 -19.31 -2.02
C ASN A 338 -0.68 -18.35 -0.85
N LEU A 339 -0.80 -18.86 0.39
CA LEU A 339 -0.78 -18.06 1.61
C LEU A 339 0.59 -18.18 2.29
N VAL A 340 1.17 -17.07 2.70
CA VAL A 340 2.44 -17.01 3.41
C VAL A 340 2.26 -16.07 4.60
N SER A 341 2.64 -16.51 5.79
CA SER A 341 2.52 -15.71 7.03
C SER A 341 1.13 -15.09 7.19
N ILE A 342 0.08 -15.92 7.13
CA ILE A 342 -1.31 -15.50 7.35
C ILE A 342 -1.82 -16.24 8.58
N GLU A 343 -2.34 -15.50 9.55
CA GLU A 343 -2.88 -16.02 10.79
C GLU A 343 -4.42 -16.00 10.82
N ASN A 344 -5.03 -15.07 10.07
CA ASN A 344 -6.47 -14.82 10.10
C ASN A 344 -7.10 -14.95 8.71
N VAL A 345 -8.39 -15.30 8.68
CA VAL A 345 -9.16 -15.45 7.44
C VAL A 345 -10.54 -14.84 7.58
N VAL A 346 -10.96 -14.09 6.57
CA VAL A 346 -12.36 -13.72 6.34
C VAL A 346 -12.84 -14.43 5.07
N GLY A 347 -13.84 -15.28 5.23
CA GLY A 347 -14.51 -16.03 4.17
C GLY A 347 -15.39 -15.16 3.28
N ALA A 348 -15.90 -15.79 2.24
CA ALA A 348 -16.75 -15.21 1.22
C ALA A 348 -18.23 -15.25 1.61
N ALA A 349 -19.10 -14.90 0.67
CA ALA A 349 -20.55 -15.12 0.79
C ALA A 349 -21.01 -16.52 0.30
N GLY A 350 -20.07 -17.44 0.04
CA GLY A 350 -20.33 -18.83 -0.34
C GLY A 350 -20.34 -19.76 0.87
N ASN A 351 -20.46 -21.07 0.64
CA ASN A 351 -20.35 -22.06 1.72
C ASN A 351 -18.89 -22.50 1.83
N ASP A 352 -18.18 -21.94 2.78
CA ASP A 352 -16.73 -22.07 2.85
C ASP A 352 -16.28 -23.21 3.78
N ASP A 353 -15.13 -23.82 3.48
CA ASP A 353 -14.43 -24.77 4.35
C ASP A 353 -13.09 -24.14 4.77
N ILE A 354 -13.04 -23.62 5.99
CA ILE A 354 -11.93 -22.84 6.54
C ILE A 354 -11.24 -23.66 7.64
N MET A 355 -9.93 -23.84 7.50
CA MET A 355 -9.09 -24.57 8.47
C MET A 355 -7.93 -23.69 8.96
N GLY A 356 -7.91 -23.41 10.26
CA GLY A 356 -6.80 -22.79 10.99
C GLY A 356 -5.56 -23.69 11.08
N ASN A 357 -4.55 -23.23 11.80
CA ASN A 357 -3.29 -23.93 12.00
C ASN A 357 -3.04 -24.24 13.49
N ASN A 358 -1.80 -24.13 13.97
CA ASN A 358 -1.46 -24.42 15.37
C ASN A 358 -1.22 -23.14 16.20
N LEU A 359 -1.57 -21.99 15.63
CA LEU A 359 -1.48 -20.67 16.24
C LEU A 359 -2.89 -20.21 16.59
N ASP A 360 -2.99 -19.17 17.42
CA ASP A 360 -4.27 -18.54 17.73
C ASP A 360 -4.79 -17.85 16.45
N ASN A 361 -5.87 -18.36 15.85
CA ASN A 361 -6.43 -17.84 14.61
C ASN A 361 -7.74 -17.08 14.84
N ALA A 362 -7.97 -16.00 14.09
CA ALA A 362 -9.30 -15.40 13.93
C ALA A 362 -9.88 -15.80 12.56
N LEU A 363 -10.94 -16.62 12.57
CA LEU A 363 -11.56 -17.18 11.38
C LEU A 363 -13.03 -16.76 11.31
N ASN A 364 -13.41 -16.06 10.24
CA ASN A 364 -14.80 -15.67 9.98
C ASN A 364 -15.30 -16.35 8.70
N GLY A 365 -16.43 -17.06 8.77
CA GLY A 365 -17.06 -17.74 7.63
C GLY A 365 -17.66 -16.78 6.60
N GLY A 366 -18.19 -15.64 7.06
CA GLY A 366 -18.88 -14.69 6.20
C GLY A 366 -20.37 -15.01 6.07
N ALA A 367 -20.87 -15.23 4.87
CA ALA A 367 -22.27 -15.61 4.69
C ALA A 367 -22.33 -16.93 3.95
N GLY A 368 -23.23 -17.83 4.30
CA GLY A 368 -23.26 -19.18 3.75
C GLY A 368 -23.37 -20.22 4.86
N ASP A 369 -23.56 -21.48 4.50
CA ASP A 369 -23.51 -22.57 5.47
C ASP A 369 -22.04 -23.02 5.59
N ASP A 370 -21.28 -22.43 6.52
CA ASP A 370 -19.83 -22.56 6.57
C ASP A 370 -19.36 -23.72 7.45
N ARG A 371 -18.16 -24.21 7.16
CA ARG A 371 -17.43 -25.15 8.01
C ARG A 371 -16.12 -24.50 8.43
N ILE A 372 -15.93 -24.31 9.73
CA ILE A 372 -14.74 -23.69 10.30
C ILE A 372 -14.11 -24.63 11.33
N ASP A 373 -12.81 -24.88 11.21
CA ASP A 373 -12.02 -25.70 12.14
C ASP A 373 -10.79 -24.91 12.60
N GLY A 374 -10.72 -24.53 13.87
CA GLY A 374 -9.61 -23.79 14.47
C GLY A 374 -8.32 -24.60 14.62
N ALA A 375 -8.44 -25.93 14.70
CA ALA A 375 -7.33 -26.87 14.92
C ALA A 375 -6.65 -26.78 16.31
N GLU A 376 -5.44 -26.23 16.46
CA GLU A 376 -4.81 -26.03 17.78
C GLU A 376 -4.57 -24.54 18.00
N GLY A 377 -4.83 -24.03 19.20
CA GLY A 377 -4.66 -22.61 19.49
C GLY A 377 -5.83 -22.08 20.30
N ASP A 378 -5.69 -20.86 20.80
CA ASP A 378 -6.80 -20.15 21.42
C ASP A 378 -7.54 -19.37 20.30
N ASP A 379 -8.41 -20.05 19.56
CA ASP A 379 -8.99 -19.53 18.32
C ASP A 379 -10.27 -18.71 18.54
N THR A 380 -10.52 -17.74 17.64
CA THR A 380 -11.79 -17.03 17.53
C THR A 380 -12.47 -17.40 16.23
N LEU A 381 -13.60 -18.13 16.31
CA LEU A 381 -14.36 -18.61 15.17
C LEU A 381 -15.72 -17.89 15.09
N LEU A 382 -16.00 -17.25 13.96
CA LEU A 382 -17.27 -16.55 13.68
C LEU A 382 -17.96 -17.22 12.48
N GLY A 383 -19.13 -17.82 12.67
CA GLY A 383 -19.94 -18.39 11.57
C GLY A 383 -20.68 -17.33 10.75
N SER A 384 -21.08 -16.24 11.40
CA SER A 384 -21.74 -15.09 10.79
C SER A 384 -23.18 -15.36 10.29
N SER A 385 -23.46 -15.52 8.99
CA SER A 385 -24.85 -15.73 8.51
C SER A 385 -25.01 -17.08 7.82
N GLY A 386 -25.84 -17.97 8.34
CA GLY A 386 -26.15 -19.26 7.70
C GLY A 386 -26.28 -20.38 8.71
N ASN A 387 -26.10 -21.63 8.28
CA ASN A 387 -26.07 -22.79 9.18
C ASN A 387 -24.65 -23.33 9.30
N ASP A 388 -23.94 -22.87 10.32
CA ASP A 388 -22.50 -23.07 10.38
C ASP A 388 -22.10 -24.28 11.22
N LEU A 389 -20.93 -24.82 10.92
CA LEU A 389 -20.28 -25.86 11.69
C LEU A 389 -18.92 -25.35 12.18
N LEU A 390 -18.87 -24.94 13.45
CA LEU A 390 -17.65 -24.44 14.08
C LEU A 390 -17.04 -25.53 14.97
N THR A 391 -15.77 -25.83 14.73
CA THR A 391 -14.97 -26.76 15.53
C THR A 391 -13.76 -26.02 16.08
N GLY A 392 -13.73 -25.77 17.38
CA GLY A 392 -12.61 -25.03 18.01
C GLY A 392 -11.31 -25.83 18.11
N GLY A 393 -11.39 -27.16 18.09
CA GLY A 393 -10.20 -27.99 18.28
C GLY A 393 -9.64 -27.91 19.72
N LEU A 394 -8.32 -27.83 19.87
CA LEU A 394 -7.61 -27.77 21.17
C LEU A 394 -7.24 -26.33 21.53
N GLY A 395 -7.39 -25.93 22.79
CA GLY A 395 -7.02 -24.58 23.28
C GLY A 395 -8.25 -23.77 23.74
N ASP A 396 -8.09 -22.61 24.35
CA ASP A 396 -9.20 -21.80 24.88
C ASP A 396 -9.89 -21.00 23.75
N ASN A 397 -10.94 -21.55 23.15
CA ASN A 397 -11.54 -21.01 21.94
C ASN A 397 -12.78 -20.12 22.19
N TYR A 398 -13.00 -19.11 21.36
CA TYR A 398 -14.24 -18.35 21.25
C TYR A 398 -14.99 -18.75 19.98
N LEU A 399 -16.15 -19.39 20.11
CA LEU A 399 -16.97 -19.83 18.99
C LEU A 399 -18.29 -19.05 18.98
N ASN A 400 -18.52 -18.23 17.97
CA ASN A 400 -19.77 -17.53 17.76
C ASN A 400 -20.44 -17.97 16.46
N GLY A 401 -21.58 -18.66 16.57
CA GLY A 401 -22.34 -19.13 15.41
C GLY A 401 -22.92 -18.01 14.55
N THR A 402 -23.22 -16.83 15.12
CA THR A 402 -23.90 -15.76 14.37
C THR A 402 -23.31 -14.37 14.60
N ASP A 403 -23.27 -13.55 13.55
CA ASP A 403 -22.89 -12.14 13.67
C ASP A 403 -24.03 -11.30 14.28
N TYR A 404 -23.63 -10.23 14.94
CA TYR A 404 -24.44 -9.18 15.55
C TYR A 404 -25.58 -8.64 14.66
N LEU A 405 -25.42 -8.69 13.32
CA LEU A 405 -26.36 -8.14 12.35
C LEU A 405 -27.34 -9.16 11.74
N SER A 406 -27.11 -10.48 11.90
CA SER A 406 -27.86 -11.53 11.19
C SER A 406 -29.08 -12.10 11.95
N GLN A 407 -29.42 -11.58 13.14
CA GLN A 407 -30.50 -12.12 13.96
C GLN A 407 -31.87 -12.13 13.23
N GLY A 408 -32.29 -13.28 12.68
CA GLY A 408 -33.65 -13.45 12.14
C GLY A 408 -34.00 -14.68 11.28
N THR A 409 -33.10 -15.64 11.04
CA THR A 409 -33.25 -16.56 9.88
C THR A 409 -33.30 -18.08 10.14
N GLY A 410 -33.85 -18.62 11.24
CA GLY A 410 -34.10 -20.08 11.28
C GLY A 410 -32.83 -20.95 11.22
N GLU A 411 -31.70 -20.36 11.63
CA GLU A 411 -30.34 -20.87 11.56
C GLU A 411 -30.14 -22.04 12.54
N ARG A 412 -29.27 -22.99 12.17
CA ARG A 412 -29.05 -24.25 12.89
C ARG A 412 -27.57 -24.56 13.08
N ASP A 413 -26.87 -23.65 13.73
CA ASP A 413 -25.42 -23.78 13.91
C ASP A 413 -25.07 -24.93 14.85
N ARG A 414 -23.91 -25.52 14.57
CA ARG A 414 -23.31 -26.57 15.36
C ARG A 414 -21.96 -26.10 15.86
N LEU A 415 -21.83 -26.13 17.18
CA LEU A 415 -20.62 -25.69 17.86
C LEU A 415 -20.00 -26.88 18.59
N ARG A 416 -18.72 -27.13 18.34
CA ARG A 416 -17.98 -28.25 18.93
C ARG A 416 -16.60 -27.84 19.42
N SER A 417 -16.22 -28.40 20.57
CA SER A 417 -14.85 -28.36 21.11
C SER A 417 -14.36 -29.79 21.38
N ASP A 418 -13.07 -30.05 21.19
CA ASP A 418 -12.44 -31.34 21.46
C ASP A 418 -11.46 -31.22 22.68
N ARG A 419 -11.52 -32.16 23.64
CA ARG A 419 -10.87 -32.14 25.00
C ARG A 419 -9.32 -31.97 25.01
N MET A 420 -8.62 -31.40 26.02
CA MET A 420 -8.68 -31.66 27.49
C MET A 420 -8.09 -30.53 28.39
N SER A 421 -8.22 -29.27 28.00
CA SER A 421 -8.12 -28.15 28.94
C SER A 421 -8.68 -26.89 28.29
N ASN A 422 -9.97 -26.55 28.44
CA ASN A 422 -10.36 -25.22 28.02
C ASN A 422 -11.62 -24.62 28.65
N GLN A 423 -11.53 -23.30 28.81
CA GLN A 423 -12.55 -22.33 29.16
C GLN A 423 -13.22 -21.78 27.88
N ASP A 424 -13.44 -22.61 26.85
CA ASP A 424 -13.98 -22.14 25.56
C ASP A 424 -15.23 -21.27 25.80
N ILE A 425 -15.61 -20.40 24.88
CA ILE A 425 -16.83 -19.60 25.00
C ILE A 425 -17.68 -19.90 23.77
N PHE A 426 -18.90 -20.38 24.02
CA PHE A 426 -19.88 -20.59 22.97
C PHE A 426 -20.90 -19.46 22.98
N VAL A 427 -20.98 -18.76 21.86
CA VAL A 427 -21.92 -17.66 21.61
C VAL A 427 -22.80 -18.04 20.42
N LEU A 428 -24.10 -17.76 20.58
CA LEU A 428 -25.13 -18.05 19.57
C LEU A 428 -25.80 -16.73 19.12
N GLY A 429 -25.14 -15.59 19.38
CA GLY A 429 -25.63 -14.23 19.15
C GLY A 429 -25.12 -13.21 20.17
N GLU A 430 -24.72 -12.03 19.71
CA GLU A 430 -24.20 -10.91 20.52
C GLU A 430 -25.21 -9.74 20.70
N ARG A 431 -25.00 -8.90 21.72
CA ARG A 431 -25.78 -7.67 21.98
C ARG A 431 -25.01 -6.39 21.65
N GLN A 432 -25.78 -5.33 21.39
CA GLN A 432 -25.31 -3.96 21.18
C GLN A 432 -24.38 -3.33 22.24
N ASP A 433 -24.27 -3.93 23.43
CA ASP A 433 -23.54 -3.38 24.58
C ASP A 433 -22.20 -4.08 24.91
N GLY A 434 -21.73 -5.00 24.04
CA GLY A 434 -20.40 -5.64 24.19
C GLY A 434 -20.30 -6.64 25.36
N PHE A 435 -21.42 -6.97 26.01
CA PHE A 435 -21.49 -8.05 26.98
C PHE A 435 -22.18 -9.26 26.34
N GLY A 436 -21.39 -10.30 26.04
CA GLY A 436 -21.89 -11.60 25.59
C GLY A 436 -23.01 -12.08 26.51
N ARG A 437 -24.23 -12.14 25.97
CA ARG A 437 -25.37 -12.78 26.62
C ARG A 437 -26.06 -13.61 25.57
N VAL A 438 -26.00 -14.92 25.79
CA VAL A 438 -26.86 -15.91 25.17
C VAL A 438 -28.34 -15.43 25.31
N PHE A 439 -29.10 -15.44 24.20
CA PHE A 439 -30.59 -15.35 24.02
C PHE A 439 -31.29 -13.98 23.66
N TYR A 440 -32.21 -13.96 22.65
CA TYR A 440 -33.73 -13.87 22.71
C TYR A 440 -34.48 -13.57 21.36
N ASN A 441 -35.40 -14.47 20.96
CA ASN A 441 -36.79 -14.29 20.43
C ASN A 441 -37.13 -13.40 19.20
N ASP A 442 -37.61 -14.04 18.11
CA ASP A 442 -38.71 -13.56 17.26
C ASP A 442 -39.92 -14.52 17.38
N GLN A 443 -41.11 -13.92 17.51
CA GLN A 443 -42.42 -14.55 17.56
C GLN A 443 -42.74 -15.31 16.27
N GLY A 444 -42.14 -16.48 16.05
CA GLY A 444 -42.59 -17.38 14.99
C GLY A 444 -41.60 -18.43 14.50
N ASN A 445 -40.30 -18.26 14.74
CA ASN A 445 -39.28 -19.18 14.24
C ASN A 445 -38.71 -20.08 15.35
N LEU A 446 -38.43 -21.34 15.00
CA LEU A 446 -37.88 -22.37 15.88
C LEU A 446 -36.39 -22.50 15.55
N ASP A 447 -35.55 -21.66 16.14
CA ASP A 447 -34.09 -21.75 15.97
C ASP A 447 -33.54 -22.94 16.78
N TYR A 448 -32.47 -23.58 16.29
CA TYR A 448 -31.97 -24.84 16.87
C TYR A 448 -30.43 -24.95 16.83
N ALA A 449 -29.79 -24.75 17.98
CA ALA A 449 -28.36 -24.96 18.14
C ALA A 449 -28.03 -26.30 18.82
N VAL A 450 -27.02 -27.01 18.30
CA VAL A 450 -26.50 -28.25 18.90
C VAL A 450 -25.06 -28.02 19.39
N ILE A 451 -24.84 -28.24 20.69
CA ILE A 451 -23.51 -28.15 21.31
C ILE A 451 -23.04 -29.55 21.67
N GLU A 452 -21.84 -29.92 21.21
CA GLU A 452 -21.26 -31.26 21.39
C GLU A 452 -19.96 -31.23 22.22
N ASN A 453 -19.74 -32.29 23.04
CA ASN A 453 -18.44 -32.62 23.68
C ASN A 453 -17.78 -31.65 24.69
N PHE A 454 -18.56 -30.88 25.46
CA PHE A 454 -18.10 -29.84 26.41
C PHE A 454 -17.74 -30.33 27.86
N ASP A 455 -16.83 -29.63 28.57
CA ASP A 455 -16.30 -30.07 29.89
C ASP A 455 -16.64 -29.24 31.15
N LEU A 456 -17.04 -27.95 31.12
CA LEU A 456 -17.62 -27.22 32.28
C LEU A 456 -18.09 -25.79 31.90
N TYR A 457 -19.22 -25.26 32.41
CA TYR A 457 -19.65 -23.86 32.14
C TYR A 457 -20.42 -23.13 33.25
N ASN A 458 -20.28 -21.79 33.25
CA ASN A 458 -21.24 -20.81 33.77
C ASN A 458 -22.18 -20.37 32.63
N PHE A 459 -23.39 -20.92 32.57
CA PHE A 459 -24.45 -20.35 31.72
C PHE A 459 -25.01 -19.08 32.37
N ALA A 460 -25.11 -17.98 31.64
CA ALA A 460 -25.83 -16.78 32.07
C ALA A 460 -26.83 -16.37 30.97
N GLY A 461 -28.08 -16.82 31.09
CA GLY A 461 -29.09 -16.57 30.06
C GLY A 461 -30.48 -17.14 30.41
N ASP A 462 -31.52 -16.58 29.76
CA ASP A 462 -32.91 -17.01 29.89
C ASP A 462 -33.25 -17.98 28.74
N ILE A 463 -33.67 -19.20 29.07
CA ILE A 463 -33.64 -20.40 28.18
C ILE A 463 -34.94 -20.57 27.39
N SER A 464 -35.47 -19.50 26.79
CA SER A 464 -36.72 -19.62 26.02
C SER A 464 -36.60 -20.39 24.69
N ASP A 465 -35.38 -20.75 24.26
CA ASP A 465 -35.10 -21.48 23.00
C ASP A 465 -34.62 -22.94 23.21
N ARG A 466 -34.71 -23.78 22.16
CA ARG A 466 -34.37 -25.22 22.20
C ARG A 466 -32.87 -25.47 22.00
N ILE A 467 -32.06 -25.37 23.04
CA ILE A 467 -30.66 -25.83 23.02
C ILE A 467 -30.60 -27.35 23.20
N GLN A 468 -29.98 -28.07 22.26
CA GLN A 468 -29.65 -29.49 22.44
C GLN A 468 -28.18 -29.66 22.87
N LEU A 469 -27.98 -30.19 24.07
CA LEU A 469 -26.66 -30.58 24.59
C LEU A 469 -26.43 -32.07 24.34
N VAL A 470 -25.36 -32.44 23.62
CA VAL A 470 -25.06 -33.84 23.28
C VAL A 470 -23.66 -34.23 23.79
N GLY A 471 -23.59 -35.25 24.65
CA GLY A 471 -22.42 -36.14 24.69
C GLY A 471 -21.26 -35.88 25.67
N SER A 472 -21.42 -35.29 26.86
CA SER A 472 -20.32 -35.22 27.85
C SER A 472 -20.32 -36.32 28.92
N SER A 473 -19.11 -36.74 29.35
CA SER A 473 -18.86 -37.72 30.40
C SER A 473 -18.89 -37.14 31.82
N GLY A 474 -19.05 -35.82 31.98
CA GLY A 474 -19.07 -35.11 33.26
C GLY A 474 -20.48 -34.77 33.79
N PRO A 475 -20.62 -34.42 35.09
CA PRO A 475 -21.86 -33.89 35.64
C PRO A 475 -22.12 -32.45 35.15
N TYR A 476 -23.34 -32.16 34.68
CA TYR A 476 -23.77 -30.82 34.27
C TYR A 476 -24.29 -30.01 35.46
N SER A 477 -23.91 -28.73 35.59
CA SER A 477 -24.60 -27.78 36.47
C SER A 477 -24.95 -26.51 35.70
N ILE A 478 -26.25 -26.26 35.50
CA ILE A 478 -26.74 -24.97 35.03
C ILE A 478 -27.05 -24.14 36.28
N THR A 479 -26.28 -23.08 36.53
CA THR A 479 -26.51 -22.12 37.62
C THR A 479 -26.94 -20.77 37.04
N ASN A 480 -27.80 -20.03 37.74
CA ASN A 480 -28.32 -18.71 37.31
C ASN A 480 -29.24 -18.70 36.06
N VAL A 481 -30.16 -19.66 35.96
CA VAL A 481 -31.29 -19.54 35.03
C VAL A 481 -32.24 -18.45 35.55
N ASN A 482 -32.46 -17.42 34.76
CA ASN A 482 -33.52 -16.45 34.97
C ASN A 482 -34.60 -16.79 33.94
N VAL A 483 -35.82 -17.15 34.35
CA VAL A 483 -36.94 -17.35 33.41
C VAL A 483 -37.93 -16.23 33.63
N GLY A 484 -38.06 -15.29 32.69
CA GLY A 484 -39.06 -14.22 32.79
C GLY A 484 -38.95 -13.35 34.07
N GLY A 485 -37.74 -13.18 34.60
CA GLY A 485 -37.50 -12.41 35.84
C GLY A 485 -37.61 -13.22 37.15
N VAL A 486 -37.70 -14.56 37.08
CA VAL A 486 -37.66 -15.44 38.24
C VAL A 486 -36.37 -16.28 38.23
N THR A 487 -35.56 -16.11 39.28
CA THR A 487 -34.41 -16.97 39.59
C THR A 487 -34.87 -18.28 40.25
N GLY A 488 -34.67 -19.44 39.60
CA GLY A 488 -34.91 -20.77 40.16
C GLY A 488 -34.38 -21.93 39.30
N ALA A 489 -33.66 -22.88 39.90
CA ALA A 489 -32.99 -24.04 39.25
C ALA A 489 -33.98 -25.20 38.95
N GLY A 490 -33.82 -26.08 37.94
CA GLY A 490 -32.71 -26.39 37.02
C GLY A 490 -32.97 -27.69 36.23
N ILE A 491 -31.97 -28.16 35.46
CA ILE A 491 -31.83 -29.45 34.73
C ILE A 491 -30.64 -30.27 35.38
N ARG A 492 -30.73 -31.58 35.70
CA ARG A 492 -29.93 -32.47 36.55
C ARG A 492 -30.12 -33.97 36.13
N ARG A 493 -29.21 -34.92 36.41
CA ARG A 493 -29.28 -36.32 35.89
C ARG A 493 -29.23 -37.39 36.99
N SER A 494 -29.92 -38.53 36.80
CA SER A 494 -29.92 -39.72 37.69
C SER A 494 -30.57 -39.56 39.08
N GLY A 495 -31.75 -38.93 39.13
CA GLY A 495 -32.52 -38.71 40.37
C GLY A 495 -32.41 -37.29 40.91
N ASP A 496 -31.51 -36.53 40.30
CA ASP A 496 -31.48 -35.10 40.33
C ASP A 496 -32.29 -34.58 39.10
N LEU A 497 -33.17 -33.52 39.22
CA LEU A 497 -33.98 -32.70 38.24
C LEU A 497 -33.41 -32.22 36.86
N ILE A 498 -33.52 -32.95 35.72
CA ILE A 498 -33.14 -32.65 34.26
C ILE A 498 -34.05 -31.67 33.51
N GLY A 499 -34.75 -30.81 34.21
CA GLY A 499 -35.18 -29.55 33.64
C GLY A 499 -36.64 -29.27 33.69
N ILE A 500 -36.96 -27.98 33.67
CA ILE A 500 -38.32 -27.48 33.54
C ILE A 500 -38.33 -26.60 32.29
N VAL A 501 -39.24 -26.91 31.37
CA VAL A 501 -39.69 -26.02 30.29
C VAL A 501 -41.06 -25.49 30.71
N GLU A 502 -41.22 -24.17 30.68
CA GLU A 502 -42.51 -23.53 30.90
C GLU A 502 -43.38 -23.63 29.63
N GLY A 503 -44.66 -23.99 29.77
CA GLY A 503 -45.62 -24.06 28.63
C GLY A 503 -46.67 -25.18 28.66
N ILE A 504 -46.66 -26.12 29.61
CA ILE A 504 -47.70 -27.17 29.69
C ILE A 504 -48.92 -26.67 30.50
N ASN A 505 -50.07 -26.57 29.83
CA ASN A 505 -51.37 -26.42 30.47
C ASN A 505 -51.62 -27.63 31.42
N ALA A 506 -51.71 -27.36 32.73
CA ALA A 506 -51.65 -28.33 33.82
C ALA A 506 -52.85 -29.31 33.95
N PHE A 507 -53.68 -29.48 32.92
CA PHE A 507 -54.91 -30.27 33.03
C PHE A 507 -54.75 -31.78 32.87
N ASN A 508 -53.56 -32.30 32.52
CA ASN A 508 -53.34 -33.74 32.29
C ASN A 508 -52.09 -34.34 32.97
N LEU A 509 -51.53 -33.71 34.01
CA LEU A 509 -50.46 -34.34 34.81
C LEU A 509 -51.07 -35.14 35.98
N ASN A 510 -51.11 -36.46 35.86
CA ASN A 510 -51.39 -37.36 36.96
C ASN A 510 -50.06 -37.79 37.62
N LEU A 511 -49.63 -37.05 38.64
CA LEU A 511 -48.47 -37.40 39.45
C LEU A 511 -48.94 -38.11 40.72
N SER A 512 -48.77 -39.42 40.75
CA SER A 512 -49.10 -40.27 41.89
C SER A 512 -47.96 -40.37 42.91
N ASP A 513 -47.48 -39.25 43.44
CA ASP A 513 -46.85 -39.18 44.78
C ASP A 513 -46.56 -37.72 45.18
N SER A 514 -47.24 -37.22 46.22
CA SER A 514 -47.34 -35.78 46.52
C SER A 514 -46.58 -35.33 47.77
N THR A 515 -45.44 -35.95 48.08
CA THR A 515 -44.72 -35.64 49.34
C THR A 515 -43.38 -34.89 49.21
N GLN A 516 -43.02 -34.39 48.02
CA GLN A 516 -41.72 -33.71 47.83
C GLN A 516 -41.73 -32.41 47.02
N PHE A 517 -42.78 -31.60 47.09
CA PHE A 517 -42.73 -30.25 46.49
C PHE A 517 -43.25 -29.18 47.44
N THR A 518 -42.43 -28.14 47.64
CA THR A 518 -42.88 -26.84 48.15
C THR A 518 -42.98 -25.93 46.93
N TYR A 519 -44.15 -25.36 46.70
CA TYR A 519 -44.36 -24.30 45.71
C TYR A 519 -43.52 -23.08 46.12
N VAL A 520 -42.69 -22.60 45.20
CA VAL A 520 -42.29 -21.18 45.17
C VAL A 520 -42.67 -20.65 43.81
#